data_AF-A0A956EI39-F1
#
_entry.id   AF-A0A956EI39-F1
#
_cell.length_a   1.000
_cell.length_b   1.000
_cell.length_c   1.000
_cell.angle_alpha   90.00
_cell.angle_beta   90.00
_cell.angle_gamma   90.00
#
_symmetry.space_group_name_H-M   'P 1'
#
loop_
_entity.id
_entity.type
_entity.pdbx_description
1 polymer ?
#
loop_
_entity_poly.entity_id
_entity_poly.type
_entity_poly.pdbx_seq_one_letter_code
_entity_poly.pdbx_strand_id
1 'polypeptide(L)'
;MRVQAIAAAVLLGLGGCGDDKGGSGGSGTGDMSGSSGSSGSSGSSGSSGSSSTDTAGAEGDPSKYSEACAPDDGSAVEFSIAISARECSATFPEGAPILRIVLYRGVDLPVGEHKLDGFMGFAYLDDGEGAPVNADVGALTVTSVSADGLIGTYDLTFSDATHLTGAFDAIYCPQDVLCG
;
A
#
# COMPACT_ATOMS: atom_id res chain seq x y z
N MET A 1 5.82 28.74 29.65
CA MET A 1 6.79 27.70 30.04
C MET A 1 7.67 27.43 28.83
N ARG A 2 8.96 27.76 28.92
CA ARG A 2 9.94 27.60 27.82
C ARG A 2 10.67 26.28 28.04
N VAL A 3 10.60 25.38 27.07
CA VAL A 3 11.45 24.18 27.04
C VAL A 3 12.41 24.37 25.88
N GLN A 4 13.69 24.56 26.22
CA GLN A 4 14.81 24.41 25.29
C GLN A 4 15.15 22.93 25.21
N ALA A 5 15.37 22.41 24.01
CA ALA A 5 16.12 21.18 23.80
C ALA A 5 17.14 21.40 22.69
N ILE A 6 18.38 21.09 23.04
CA ILE A 6 19.61 21.12 22.24
C ILE A 6 19.84 19.69 21.74
N ALA A 7 20.22 19.53 20.47
CA ALA A 7 21.10 18.46 19.94
C ALA A 7 20.92 18.42 18.41
N ALA A 8 21.87 18.00 17.58
CA ALA A 8 23.32 17.87 17.60
C ALA A 8 23.64 17.57 16.13
N ALA A 9 24.68 18.19 15.56
CA ALA A 9 25.07 18.00 14.18
C ALA A 9 25.68 16.61 13.94
N VAL A 10 25.28 15.94 12.87
CA VAL A 10 26.04 14.83 12.27
C VAL A 10 26.26 15.16 10.79
N LEU A 11 27.51 15.52 10.48
CA LEU A 11 28.06 15.57 9.13
C LEU A 11 28.53 14.16 8.76
N LEU A 12 27.92 13.57 7.73
CA LEU A 12 28.49 12.42 7.01
C LEU A 12 28.52 12.77 5.52
N GLY A 13 29.74 12.98 5.03
CA GLY A 13 30.03 13.09 3.62
C GLY A 13 30.13 11.70 2.99
N LEU A 14 29.62 11.58 1.76
CA LEU A 14 29.84 10.45 0.87
C LEU A 14 30.17 11.02 -0.50
N GLY A 15 31.36 10.64 -1.00
CA GLY A 15 31.88 11.02 -2.29
C GLY A 15 31.11 10.38 -3.44
N GLY A 16 30.84 11.18 -4.47
CA GLY A 16 30.31 10.71 -5.75
C GLY A 16 31.46 10.39 -6.71
N CYS A 17 31.55 9.12 -7.11
CA CYS A 17 32.22 8.71 -8.34
C CYS A 17 31.26 8.98 -9.50
N GLY A 18 31.74 9.70 -10.52
CA GLY A 18 31.04 9.89 -11.78
C GLY A 18 31.46 8.83 -12.79
N ASP A 19 30.48 8.18 -13.39
CA ASP A 19 30.67 7.29 -14.54
C ASP A 19 29.74 7.74 -15.68
N ASP A 20 30.37 8.08 -16.81
CA ASP A 20 29.80 8.38 -18.11
C ASP A 20 29.16 7.16 -18.77
N LYS A 21 28.08 7.36 -19.56
CA LYS A 21 27.82 6.59 -20.80
C LYS A 21 26.77 7.21 -21.71
N GLY A 22 27.27 7.87 -22.76
CA GLY A 22 26.99 7.53 -24.17
C GLY A 22 25.58 7.72 -24.70
N GLY A 23 25.30 8.91 -25.24
CA GLY A 23 24.25 9.13 -26.23
C GLY A 23 24.82 9.21 -27.64
N SER A 24 24.33 8.37 -28.55
CA SER A 24 24.50 8.52 -29.99
C SER A 24 23.18 8.16 -30.69
N GLY A 25 22.64 9.13 -31.42
CA GLY A 25 21.37 9.02 -32.13
C GLY A 25 21.43 8.23 -33.44
N GLY A 26 20.27 8.14 -34.08
CA GLY A 26 20.13 7.61 -35.43
C GLY A 26 18.69 7.71 -35.92
N SER A 27 18.44 8.68 -36.80
CA SER A 27 17.17 8.98 -37.46
C SER A 27 16.75 7.87 -38.43
N GLY A 28 15.43 7.66 -38.57
CA GLY A 28 14.86 6.78 -39.60
C GLY A 28 13.44 7.23 -39.98
N THR A 29 13.32 7.89 -41.13
CA THR A 29 12.09 8.31 -41.80
C THR A 29 11.28 7.14 -42.34
N GLY A 30 9.96 7.24 -42.27
CA GLY A 30 9.04 6.30 -42.94
C GLY A 30 7.58 6.74 -42.82
N ASP A 31 7.16 7.61 -43.74
CA ASP A 31 5.76 7.88 -44.07
C ASP A 31 5.04 6.59 -44.50
N MET A 32 3.74 6.43 -44.19
CA MET A 32 2.69 6.05 -45.15
C MET A 32 1.27 6.35 -44.60
N SER A 33 0.48 6.92 -45.50
CA SER A 33 -0.93 7.36 -45.44
C SER A 33 -1.97 6.36 -44.96
N GLY A 34 -3.13 6.85 -44.50
CA GLY A 34 -4.34 6.02 -44.41
C GLY A 34 -5.59 6.63 -43.77
N SER A 35 -6.26 7.52 -44.52
CA SER A 35 -7.72 7.67 -44.61
C SER A 35 -8.60 7.97 -43.38
N SER A 36 -9.08 9.23 -43.37
CA SER A 36 -10.40 9.77 -43.04
C SER A 36 -11.59 8.83 -42.74
N GLY A 37 -12.35 9.21 -41.69
CA GLY A 37 -13.78 8.90 -41.52
C GLY A 37 -14.39 9.76 -40.40
N SER A 38 -15.23 10.74 -40.76
CA SER A 38 -15.90 11.70 -39.88
C SER A 38 -17.31 11.26 -39.48
N SER A 39 -17.77 11.65 -38.28
CA SER A 39 -19.13 12.09 -37.86
C SER A 39 -19.32 11.81 -36.35
N GLY A 40 -19.58 12.80 -35.49
CA GLY A 40 -20.92 13.35 -35.16
C GLY A 40 -21.59 12.46 -34.09
N SER A 41 -22.20 12.89 -32.99
CA SER A 41 -22.62 14.18 -32.44
C SER A 41 -22.98 13.98 -30.95
N SER A 42 -22.91 15.06 -30.17
CA SER A 42 -23.81 15.43 -29.06
C SER A 42 -24.41 14.37 -28.11
N GLY A 43 -24.18 14.59 -26.81
CA GLY A 43 -25.28 14.67 -25.85
C GLY A 43 -25.26 13.70 -24.68
N SER A 44 -25.45 14.31 -23.50
CA SER A 44 -26.09 13.74 -22.30
C SER A 44 -25.26 12.85 -21.38
N SER A 45 -24.93 13.47 -20.24
CA SER A 45 -25.09 12.96 -18.88
C SER A 45 -25.74 11.58 -18.75
N GLY A 46 -24.98 10.66 -18.16
CA GLY A 46 -25.45 9.38 -17.66
C GLY A 46 -24.35 8.74 -16.83
N SER A 47 -24.42 8.92 -15.52
CA SER A 47 -23.83 8.00 -14.55
C SER A 47 -24.29 6.56 -14.87
N SER A 48 -23.54 5.58 -14.33
CA SER A 48 -23.74 4.11 -14.40
C SER A 48 -22.96 3.45 -15.52
N GLY A 49 -21.99 2.56 -15.28
CA GLY A 49 -21.46 2.05 -14.04
C GLY A 49 -20.18 1.30 -14.39
N SER A 50 -19.08 1.67 -13.75
CA SER A 50 -17.96 0.74 -13.61
C SER A 50 -18.51 -0.42 -12.82
N SER A 51 -18.74 -1.54 -13.49
CA SER A 51 -18.84 -2.83 -12.82
C SER A 51 -17.41 -3.22 -12.45
N SER A 52 -16.83 -2.45 -11.52
CA SER A 52 -15.81 -3.00 -10.64
C SER A 52 -16.53 -4.14 -9.95
N THR A 53 -16.01 -5.36 -10.07
CA THR A 53 -16.39 -6.40 -9.12
C THR A 53 -15.81 -5.92 -7.80
N ASP A 54 -16.53 -5.02 -7.13
CA ASP A 54 -16.26 -4.61 -5.76
C ASP A 54 -16.59 -5.85 -4.94
N THR A 55 -15.65 -6.80 -4.91
CA THR A 55 -15.70 -7.92 -3.99
C THR A 55 -15.81 -7.27 -2.62
N ALA A 56 -16.90 -7.56 -1.92
CA ALA A 56 -17.17 -7.14 -0.55
C ALA A 56 -16.20 -7.80 0.45
N GLY A 57 -14.91 -7.83 0.11
CA GLY A 57 -13.84 -8.46 0.87
C GLY A 57 -13.22 -7.40 1.78
N ALA A 58 -13.45 -7.55 3.08
CA ALA A 58 -12.89 -6.70 4.13
C ALA A 58 -13.29 -5.21 4.03
N GLU A 59 -14.57 -4.89 4.29
CA GLU A 59 -14.94 -3.53 4.68
C GLU A 59 -14.10 -3.11 5.90
N GLY A 60 -13.11 -2.25 5.66
CA GLY A 60 -12.06 -1.88 6.60
C GLY A 60 -12.51 -0.79 7.54
N ASP A 61 -12.99 -1.21 8.71
CA ASP A 61 -12.88 -0.57 10.02
C ASP A 61 -13.61 -1.46 11.03
N PRO A 62 -13.02 -1.75 12.20
CA PRO A 62 -11.74 -1.26 12.73
C PRO A 62 -10.51 -2.06 12.27
N SER A 63 -9.29 -1.52 12.48
CA SER A 63 -8.01 -2.16 12.12
C SER A 63 -6.98 -2.09 13.26
N LYS A 64 -5.87 -2.82 13.15
CA LYS A 64 -4.69 -2.68 14.00
C LYS A 64 -3.40 -2.88 13.21
N TYR A 65 -2.28 -2.36 13.71
CA TYR A 65 -0.97 -2.63 13.14
C TYR A 65 0.10 -2.86 14.20
N SER A 66 1.12 -3.63 13.84
CA SER A 66 2.22 -3.99 14.74
C SER A 66 3.52 -4.19 13.98
N GLU A 67 4.61 -4.27 14.73
CA GLU A 67 5.90 -4.77 14.25
C GLU A 67 5.75 -6.20 13.72
N ALA A 68 6.48 -6.47 12.65
CA ALA A 68 6.69 -7.78 12.07
C ALA A 68 8.13 -7.88 11.55
N CYS A 69 8.52 -9.07 11.09
CA CYS A 69 9.81 -9.25 10.41
C CYS A 69 9.61 -9.47 8.92
N ALA A 70 10.44 -8.79 8.15
CA ALA A 70 10.61 -9.08 6.74
C ALA A 70 11.33 -10.44 6.57
N PRO A 71 11.20 -11.10 5.40
CA PRO A 71 11.85 -12.39 5.12
C PRO A 71 13.39 -12.38 5.23
N ASP A 72 14.00 -11.20 5.12
CA ASP A 72 15.44 -10.94 5.19
C ASP A 72 15.90 -10.44 6.57
N ASP A 73 15.13 -10.73 7.62
CA ASP A 73 15.36 -10.26 9.00
C ASP A 73 15.30 -8.72 9.16
N GLY A 74 14.78 -8.03 8.15
CA GLY A 74 14.50 -6.60 8.17
C GLY A 74 13.26 -6.24 8.99
N SER A 75 13.14 -4.96 9.37
CA SER A 75 11.93 -4.46 10.02
C SER A 75 10.75 -4.46 9.05
N ALA A 76 9.62 -4.99 9.51
CA ALA A 76 8.35 -4.88 8.82
C ALA A 76 7.26 -4.34 9.76
N VAL A 77 6.18 -3.91 9.15
CA VAL A 77 4.96 -3.51 9.83
C VAL A 77 3.79 -4.23 9.18
N GLU A 78 2.97 -4.85 10.00
CA GLU A 78 1.82 -5.61 9.57
C GLU A 78 0.54 -4.92 10.02
N PHE A 79 -0.38 -4.74 9.08
CA PHE A 79 -1.74 -4.28 9.31
C PHE A 79 -2.68 -5.46 9.25
N SER A 80 -3.58 -5.55 10.23
CA SER A 80 -4.74 -6.43 10.22
C SER A 80 -5.98 -5.56 10.02
N ILE A 81 -6.68 -5.76 8.91
CA ILE A 81 -7.83 -4.94 8.49
C ILE A 81 -9.13 -5.66 8.81
N ALA A 82 -10.18 -4.91 9.17
CA ALA A 82 -11.51 -5.44 9.48
C ALA A 82 -11.52 -6.42 10.68
N ILE A 83 -10.79 -6.07 11.75
CA ILE A 83 -10.85 -6.78 13.03
C ILE A 83 -12.16 -6.48 13.75
N SER A 84 -12.50 -7.25 14.78
CA SER A 84 -13.77 -7.11 15.52
C SER A 84 -13.91 -5.81 16.32
N ALA A 85 -12.81 -5.22 16.78
CA ALA A 85 -12.79 -3.98 17.56
C ALA A 85 -11.43 -3.27 17.43
N ARG A 86 -11.38 -1.93 17.60
CA ARG A 86 -10.14 -1.14 17.55
C ARG A 86 -9.32 -1.29 18.83
N GLU A 87 -8.80 -2.49 19.07
CA GLU A 87 -8.01 -2.85 20.23
C GLU A 87 -7.00 -3.96 19.90
N CYS A 88 -5.94 -4.08 20.68
CA CYS A 88 -4.87 -5.03 20.37
C CYS A 88 -5.27 -6.49 20.56
N SER A 89 -6.19 -6.76 21.49
CA SER A 89 -6.78 -8.08 21.72
C SER A 89 -7.77 -8.52 20.66
N ALA A 90 -8.28 -7.60 19.82
CA ALA A 90 -9.30 -7.94 18.84
C ALA A 90 -8.75 -8.88 17.77
N THR A 91 -9.57 -9.85 17.40
CA THR A 91 -9.32 -10.80 16.31
C THR A 91 -10.25 -10.53 15.15
N PHE A 92 -9.99 -11.18 14.02
CA PHE A 92 -10.93 -11.21 12.90
C PHE A 92 -12.27 -11.84 13.34
N PRO A 93 -13.43 -11.32 12.90
CA PRO A 93 -14.73 -11.93 13.16
C PRO A 93 -14.81 -13.37 12.61
N GLU A 94 -15.61 -14.23 13.26
CA GLU A 94 -15.80 -15.60 12.77
C GLU A 94 -16.42 -15.61 11.37
N GLY A 95 -15.78 -16.29 10.42
CA GLY A 95 -16.23 -16.38 9.03
C GLY A 95 -16.01 -15.11 8.21
N ALA A 96 -15.31 -14.10 8.74
CA ALA A 96 -14.91 -12.93 7.97
C ALA A 96 -13.57 -13.16 7.25
N PRO A 97 -13.37 -12.54 6.07
CA PRO A 97 -12.09 -12.62 5.38
C PRO A 97 -10.97 -11.96 6.20
N ILE A 98 -9.84 -12.63 6.27
CA ILE A 98 -8.62 -12.17 6.92
C ILE A 98 -7.80 -11.40 5.88
N LEU A 99 -7.87 -10.07 5.95
CA LEU A 99 -6.99 -9.20 5.19
C LEU A 99 -5.82 -8.74 6.06
N ARG A 100 -4.61 -9.04 5.60
CA ARG A 100 -3.38 -8.50 6.17
C ARG A 100 -2.54 -7.82 5.12
N ILE A 101 -1.92 -6.71 5.49
CA ILE A 101 -1.01 -5.94 4.64
C ILE A 101 0.32 -5.79 5.39
N VAL A 102 1.41 -6.25 4.82
CA VAL A 102 2.76 -6.15 5.38
C VAL A 102 3.57 -5.19 4.52
N LEU A 103 4.20 -4.21 5.16
CA LEU A 103 5.17 -3.32 4.53
C LEU A 103 6.55 -3.63 5.12
N TYR A 104 7.56 -3.83 4.27
CA TYR A 104 8.94 -4.11 4.70
C TYR A 104 9.67 -2.82 5.07
N ARG A 105 9.16 -2.18 6.12
CA ARG A 105 9.72 -0.99 6.73
C ARG A 105 9.31 -0.91 8.21
N GLY A 106 9.95 -0.01 8.95
CA GLY A 106 9.62 0.22 10.36
C GLY A 106 8.23 0.84 10.58
N VAL A 107 7.79 0.81 11.84
CA VAL A 107 6.48 1.31 12.30
C VAL A 107 6.30 2.83 12.13
N ASP A 108 7.38 3.58 11.96
CA ASP A 108 7.37 5.00 11.62
C ASP A 108 6.96 5.22 10.15
N LEU A 109 5.68 5.06 9.88
CA LEU A 109 5.09 5.29 8.56
C LEU A 109 4.66 6.76 8.41
N PRO A 110 5.34 7.55 7.56
CA PRO A 110 4.89 8.91 7.29
C PRO A 110 3.56 8.93 6.53
N VAL A 111 2.85 10.05 6.60
CA VAL A 111 1.70 10.33 5.73
C VAL A 111 2.15 10.26 4.27
N GLY A 112 1.37 9.58 3.44
CA GLY A 112 1.67 9.36 2.04
C GLY A 112 1.34 7.94 1.58
N GLU A 113 1.64 7.70 0.30
CA GLU A 113 1.47 6.41 -0.36
C GLU A 113 2.66 5.49 -0.05
N HIS A 114 2.36 4.25 0.34
CA HIS A 114 3.31 3.18 0.61
C HIS A 114 3.00 2.01 -0.32
N LYS A 115 3.81 1.86 -1.37
CA LYS A 115 3.63 0.79 -2.37
C LYS A 115 4.06 -0.56 -1.83
N LEU A 116 3.39 -1.60 -2.29
CA LEU A 116 3.77 -3.00 -2.07
C LEU A 116 4.74 -3.48 -3.17
N ASP A 117 4.66 -2.88 -4.35
CA ASP A 117 5.43 -3.27 -5.53
C ASP A 117 6.94 -3.26 -5.30
N GLY A 118 7.65 -4.12 -6.04
CA GLY A 118 9.12 -4.13 -6.05
C GLY A 118 9.73 -4.60 -4.72
N PHE A 119 9.09 -5.56 -4.06
CA PHE A 119 9.52 -6.13 -2.77
C PHE A 119 9.49 -5.11 -1.63
N MET A 120 8.58 -4.15 -1.66
CA MET A 120 8.39 -3.17 -0.57
C MET A 120 7.33 -3.60 0.44
N GLY A 121 6.53 -4.61 0.09
CA GLY A 121 5.54 -5.22 0.95
C GLY A 121 4.78 -6.33 0.22
N PHE A 122 3.75 -6.83 0.86
CA PHE A 122 2.76 -7.73 0.27
C PHE A 122 1.47 -7.63 1.08
N ALA A 123 0.36 -8.05 0.50
CA ALA A 123 -0.86 -8.32 1.24
C ALA A 123 -1.28 -9.77 1.00
N TYR A 124 -2.05 -10.31 1.92
CA TYR A 124 -2.72 -11.58 1.71
C TYR A 124 -4.17 -11.48 2.16
N LEU A 125 -5.02 -12.21 1.44
CA LEU A 125 -6.44 -12.35 1.68
C LEU A 125 -6.73 -13.83 1.87
N ASP A 126 -7.29 -14.17 3.01
CA ASP A 126 -7.83 -15.49 3.29
C ASP A 126 -9.34 -15.35 3.54
N ASP A 127 -10.15 -15.73 2.56
CA ASP A 127 -11.61 -15.69 2.60
C ASP A 127 -12.22 -16.96 3.22
N GLY A 128 -11.39 -17.89 3.69
CA GLY A 128 -11.81 -19.19 4.19
C GLY A 128 -12.18 -20.20 3.09
N GLU A 129 -12.11 -19.82 1.81
CA GLU A 129 -12.41 -20.66 0.66
C GLU A 129 -11.13 -21.07 -0.09
N GLY A 130 -10.30 -21.88 0.59
CA GLY A 130 -9.14 -22.52 -0.04
C GLY A 130 -7.80 -21.97 0.43
N ALA A 131 -6.88 -21.75 -0.50
CA ALA A 131 -5.55 -21.24 -0.18
C ALA A 131 -5.56 -19.71 -0.18
N PRO A 132 -4.90 -19.05 0.79
CA PRO A 132 -4.80 -17.59 0.81
C PRO A 132 -4.22 -17.04 -0.49
N VAL A 133 -4.82 -15.95 -0.97
CA VAL A 133 -4.38 -15.25 -2.19
C VAL A 133 -3.47 -14.09 -1.78
N ASN A 134 -2.34 -13.95 -2.46
CA ASN A 134 -1.39 -12.87 -2.21
C ASN A 134 -1.57 -11.74 -3.22
N ALA A 135 -1.26 -10.52 -2.79
CA ALA A 135 -1.10 -9.32 -3.60
C ALA A 135 0.29 -8.73 -3.38
N ASP A 136 1.08 -8.66 -4.43
CA ASP A 136 2.36 -7.95 -4.49
C ASP A 136 2.26 -6.58 -5.22
N VAL A 137 1.07 -6.27 -5.74
CA VAL A 137 0.76 -5.04 -6.47
C VAL A 137 -0.28 -4.24 -5.70
N GLY A 138 -0.01 -2.94 -5.50
CA GLY A 138 -0.92 -2.03 -4.81
C GLY A 138 -0.23 -1.08 -3.86
N ALA A 139 -1.03 -0.33 -3.10
CA ALA A 139 -0.53 0.64 -2.14
C ALA A 139 -1.42 0.78 -0.91
N LEU A 140 -0.78 1.07 0.22
CA LEU A 140 -1.40 1.55 1.44
C LEU A 140 -1.11 3.06 1.57
N THR A 141 -2.15 3.88 1.62
CA THR A 141 -2.02 5.34 1.76
C THR A 141 -2.38 5.77 3.16
N VAL A 142 -1.39 6.24 3.92
CA VAL A 142 -1.61 6.88 5.23
C VAL A 142 -2.05 8.32 4.98
N THR A 143 -3.26 8.65 5.41
CA THR A 143 -3.83 10.00 5.28
C THR A 143 -3.60 10.85 6.52
N SER A 144 -3.55 10.21 7.70
CA SER A 144 -3.36 10.91 8.96
C SER A 144 -2.68 10.01 9.99
N VAL A 145 -1.90 10.63 10.87
CA VAL A 145 -1.33 10.01 12.07
C VAL A 145 -2.15 10.50 13.25
N SER A 146 -2.78 9.56 13.95
CA SER A 146 -3.54 9.81 15.18
C SER A 146 -2.63 9.60 16.40
N ALA A 147 -3.13 9.94 17.59
CA ALA A 147 -2.34 9.80 18.83
C ALA A 147 -2.00 8.34 19.17
N ASP A 148 -2.81 7.40 18.69
CA ASP A 148 -2.75 5.98 19.02
C ASP A 148 -2.66 5.07 17.78
N GLY A 149 -2.47 5.63 16.59
CA GLY A 149 -2.29 4.85 15.38
C GLY A 149 -2.42 5.61 14.06
N LEU A 150 -2.79 4.92 12.99
CA LEU A 150 -2.78 5.43 11.62
C LEU A 150 -4.15 5.33 10.97
N ILE A 151 -4.50 6.33 10.17
CA ILE A 151 -5.75 6.37 9.40
C ILE A 151 -5.40 6.51 7.92
N GLY A 152 -6.08 5.75 7.07
CA GLY A 152 -5.77 5.77 5.66
C GLY A 152 -6.70 4.94 4.79
N THR A 153 -6.21 4.65 3.60
CA THR A 153 -6.88 3.80 2.61
C THR A 153 -5.89 2.78 2.04
N TYR A 154 -6.39 1.73 1.43
CA TYR A 154 -5.59 0.77 0.68
C TYR A 154 -6.23 0.50 -0.69
N ASP A 155 -5.40 0.16 -1.65
CA ASP A 155 -5.77 -0.26 -3.00
C ASP A 155 -4.84 -1.41 -3.41
N LEU A 156 -5.39 -2.62 -3.54
CA LEU A 156 -4.64 -3.87 -3.68
C LEU A 156 -5.14 -4.66 -4.86
N THR A 157 -4.22 -5.20 -5.66
CA THR A 157 -4.53 -6.13 -6.74
C THR A 157 -3.91 -7.48 -6.43
N PHE A 158 -4.77 -8.48 -6.23
CA PHE A 158 -4.39 -9.85 -5.91
C PHE A 158 -4.02 -10.65 -7.16
N SER A 159 -3.28 -11.74 -6.95
CA SER A 159 -2.78 -12.62 -8.01
C SER A 159 -3.88 -13.34 -8.82
N ASP A 160 -5.09 -13.43 -8.29
CA ASP A 160 -6.31 -13.92 -8.97
C ASP A 160 -7.06 -12.81 -9.72
N ALA A 161 -6.47 -11.61 -9.82
CA ALA A 161 -7.07 -10.38 -10.34
C ALA A 161 -8.21 -9.80 -9.49
N THR A 162 -8.42 -10.28 -8.26
CA THR A 162 -9.29 -9.61 -7.29
C THR A 162 -8.72 -8.23 -6.98
N HIS A 163 -9.55 -7.20 -7.10
CA HIS A 163 -9.21 -5.83 -6.73
C HIS A 163 -9.91 -5.48 -5.44
N LEU A 164 -9.15 -4.96 -4.46
CA LEU A 164 -9.66 -4.65 -3.15
C LEU A 164 -9.24 -3.24 -2.74
N THR A 165 -10.23 -2.43 -2.40
CA THR A 165 -9.99 -1.06 -1.92
C THR A 165 -10.81 -0.81 -0.67
N GLY A 166 -10.26 -0.04 0.26
CA GLY A 166 -10.94 0.23 1.51
C GLY A 166 -10.25 1.30 2.35
N ALA A 167 -10.91 1.69 3.43
CA ALA A 167 -10.33 2.54 4.48
C ALA A 167 -9.72 1.68 5.60
N PHE A 168 -8.94 2.31 6.46
CA PHE A 168 -8.53 1.74 7.73
C PHE A 168 -8.34 2.83 8.79
N ASP A 169 -8.73 2.51 10.01
CA ASP A 169 -8.36 3.17 11.26
C ASP A 169 -7.67 2.14 12.16
N ALA A 170 -6.34 2.15 12.11
CA ALA A 170 -5.50 1.14 12.70
C ALA A 170 -4.88 1.65 14.01
N ILE A 171 -5.20 1.01 15.13
CA ILE A 171 -4.50 1.23 16.40
C ILE A 171 -3.12 0.55 16.38
N TYR A 172 -2.11 1.20 16.95
CA TYR A 172 -0.79 0.61 17.11
C TYR A 172 -0.78 -0.38 18.28
N CYS A 173 -0.33 -1.59 17.99
CA CYS A 173 -0.30 -2.70 18.93
C CYS A 173 1.12 -3.25 19.02
N PRO A 174 1.96 -2.72 19.93
CA PRO A 174 3.36 -3.11 20.01
C PRO A 174 3.48 -4.62 20.23
N GLN A 175 4.37 -5.25 19.48
CA GLN A 175 4.75 -6.64 19.66
C GLN A 175 6.26 -6.69 19.97
N ASP A 176 6.65 -7.53 20.94
CA ASP A 176 8.06 -7.82 21.24
C ASP A 176 8.66 -8.75 20.17
N VAL A 177 8.73 -8.25 18.93
CA VAL A 177 9.33 -8.96 17.80
C VAL A 177 10.78 -8.50 17.65
N LEU A 178 11.72 -9.44 17.82
CA LEU A 178 13.13 -9.23 17.52
C LEU A 178 13.41 -9.79 16.12
N CYS A 179 13.57 -8.91 15.13
CA CYS A 179 14.06 -9.26 13.80
C CYS A 179 15.59 -9.20 13.81
N GLY A 180 16.27 -10.29 13.44
CA GLY A 180 17.74 -10.34 13.41
C GLY A 180 18.33 -11.73 13.29
#